data_AF-A0A7Y7U3X5-F1
#
_entry.id   AF-A0A7Y7U3X5-F1
#
_cell.length_a   1.000
_cell.length_b   1.000
_cell.length_c   1.000
_cell.angle_alpha   90.00
_cell.angle_beta   90.00
_cell.angle_gamma   90.00
#
_symmetry.space_group_name_H-M   'P 1'
#
loop_
_entity.id
_entity.type
_entity.pdbx_description
1 polymer ?
#
loop_
_entity_poly.entity_id
_entity_poly.type
_entity_poly.pdbx_seq_one_letter_code
_entity_poly.pdbx_strand_id
1 'polypeptide(L)' 'MQRHIKIEYRNRARRWGFVATAKLLLSGHWLQAAGFQPGTVAQVEVQAGRLIITPAAVQ' A
#
# COMPACT_ATOMS: atom_id res chain seq x y z
N MET A 1 -14.68 11.43 9.23
CA MET A 1 -13.90 10.25 8.76
C MET A 1 -12.74 10.76 7.92
N GLN A 2 -11.51 10.70 8.43
CA GLN A 2 -10.34 11.19 7.71
C GLN A 2 -9.63 10.01 7.03
N ARG A 3 -9.40 10.11 5.71
CA ARG A 3 -8.59 9.15 4.97
C ARG A 3 -7.13 9.59 5.09
N HIS A 4 -6.27 8.74 5.64
CA HIS A 4 -4.84 9.01 5.71
C HIS A 4 -4.10 8.09 4.74
N ILE A 5 -3.32 8.71 3.86
CA ILE A 5 -2.42 8.05 2.91
C ILE A 5 -1.04 8.62 3.21
N LYS A 6 -0.08 7.75 3.50
CA LYS A 6 1.31 8.14 3.75
C LYS A 6 2.21 7.49 2.72
N ILE A 7 3.00 8.31 2.03
CA ILE A 7 4.03 7.87 1.10
C ILE A 7 5.36 7.96 1.83
N GLU A 8 6.05 6.83 1.95
CA GLU A 8 7.35 6.70 2.59
C GLU A 8 8.33 5.99 1.66
N TYR A 9 9.60 6.02 2.02
CA TYR A 9 10.62 5.12 1.47
C TYR A 9 11.01 4.10 2.54
N ARG A 10 11.17 2.84 2.14
CA ARG A 10 11.71 1.78 2.98
C ARG A 10 13.13 1.48 2.52
N ASN A 11 14.09 1.54 3.43
CA ASN A 11 15.46 1.14 3.14
C ASN A 11 15.60 -0.37 3.35
N ARG A 12 15.98 -1.09 2.30
CA ARG A 12 16.37 -2.50 2.37
C ARG A 12 17.89 -2.59 2.34
N ALA A 13 18.47 -3.22 3.36
CA ALA A 13 19.91 -3.46 3.41
C ALA A 13 20.35 -4.39 2.26
N ARG A 14 21.52 -4.10 1.68
CA ARG A 14 22.18 -4.91 0.65
C ARG A 14 23.66 -5.07 1.01
N ARG A 15 24.38 -6.01 0.36
CA ARG A 15 25.79 -6.35 0.66
C ARG A 15 26.71 -5.12 0.76
N TRP A 16 26.42 -4.08 -0.03
CA TRP A 16 27.04 -2.76 0.08
C TRP A 16 25.95 -1.67 0.04
N GLY A 17 25.58 -1.14 1.21
CA GLY A 17 24.64 -0.01 1.36
C GLY A 17 23.15 -0.39 1.48
N PHE A 18 22.27 0.51 1.02
CA PHE A 18 20.81 0.35 1.10
C PHE A 18 20.12 0.65 -0.23
N VAL A 19 19.06 -0.08 -0.57
CA VAL A 19 18.12 0.28 -1.64
C VAL A 19 16.92 0.96 -0.99
N ALA A 20 16.58 2.16 -1.44
CA ALA A 20 15.30 2.78 -1.11
C ALA A 20 14.22 2.19 -2.03
N THR A 21 13.18 1.59 -1.45
CA THR A 21 11.98 1.16 -2.16
C THR A 21 10.80 2.02 -1.73
N ALA A 22 9.94 2.44 -2.66
CA ALA A 22 8.72 3.16 -2.31
C ALA A 22 7.83 2.30 -1.39
N LYS A 23 7.19 2.94 -0.41
CA LYS A 23 6.28 2.32 0.55
C LYS A 23 5.03 3.19 0.65
N LEU A 24 3.86 2.58 0.40
CA LEU A 24 2.57 3.22 0.59
C LEU A 24 1.90 2.63 1.83
N LEU A 25 1.52 3.49 2.77
CA LEU A 25 0.75 3.11 3.95
C LEU A 25 -0.65 3.72 3.86
N LEU A 26 -1.66 2.87 4.06
CA LEU A 26 -3.06 3.25 4.13
C LEU A 26 -3.54 2.96 5.55
N SER A 27 -4.27 3.90 6.16
CA SER A 27 -4.80 3.70 7.51
C SER A 27 -6.21 4.27 7.67
N GLY A 28 -6.97 3.66 8.58
CA GLY A 28 -8.28 4.11 9.01
C GLY A 28 -9.42 3.14 8.67
N HIS A 29 -10.57 3.34 9.33
CA HIS A 29 -11.77 2.49 9.18
C HIS A 29 -12.37 2.46 7.76
N TRP A 30 -11.99 3.43 6.91
CA TRP A 30 -12.45 3.46 5.51
C TRP A 30 -11.94 2.27 4.69
N LEU A 31 -10.82 1.64 5.09
CA LEU A 31 -10.29 0.45 4.43
C LEU A 31 -11.22 -0.74 4.58
N GLN A 32 -11.73 -0.97 5.79
CA GLN A 32 -12.71 -2.03 6.05
C GLN A 32 -14.01 -1.78 5.27
N ALA A 33 -14.49 -0.53 5.25
CA ALA A 33 -15.65 -0.14 4.45
C ALA A 33 -15.42 -0.29 2.93
N ALA A 34 -14.17 -0.22 2.48
CA ALA A 34 -13.77 -0.47 1.09
C ALA A 34 -13.44 -1.94 0.80
N GLY A 35 -13.68 -2.86 1.75
CA GLY A 35 -13.50 -4.30 1.58
C GLY A 35 -12.10 -4.85 1.91
N PHE A 36 -11.20 -4.02 2.44
CA PHE A 36 -9.88 -4.46 2.90
C PHE A 36 -9.98 -5.03 4.31
N GLN A 37 -9.97 -6.35 4.41
CA GLN A 37 -9.92 -7.04 5.69
C GLN A 37 -8.49 -7.01 6.28
N PRO A 38 -8.33 -6.99 7.61
CA PRO A 38 -7.01 -7.09 8.22
C PRO A 38 -6.25 -8.33 7.74
N GLY A 39 -4.99 -8.16 7.34
CA GLY A 39 -4.14 -9.24 6.84
C GLY A 39 -4.30 -9.57 5.35
N THR A 40 -5.23 -8.93 4.62
CA THR A 40 -5.29 -9.12 3.17
C THR A 40 -4.20 -8.34 2.46
N VAL A 41 -3.70 -8.93 1.37
CA VAL A 41 -2.81 -8.24 0.44
C VAL A 41 -3.64 -7.28 -0.41
N ALA A 42 -3.13 -6.07 -0.63
CA ALA A 42 -3.72 -5.13 -1.56
C ALA A 42 -3.02 -5.25 -2.92
N GLN A 43 -3.79 -5.35 -3.99
CA GLN A 43 -3.30 -5.20 -5.36
C GLN A 43 -3.20 -3.70 -5.67
N VAL A 44 -2.08 -3.29 -6.26
CA VAL A 44 -1.80 -1.89 -6.60
C VAL A 44 -1.41 -1.82 -8.06
N GLU A 45 -2.16 -1.04 -8.82
CA GLU A 45 -1.93 -0.82 -10.26
C GLU A 45 -1.83 0.67 -10.57
N VAL A 46 -1.14 1.01 -11.65
CA VAL A 46 -1.11 2.37 -12.19
C VAL A 46 -1.98 2.40 -13.45
N GLN A 47 -3.05 3.20 -13.43
CA GLN A 47 -3.92 3.42 -14.58
C GLN A 47 -4.12 4.92 -14.80
N ALA A 48 -3.84 5.41 -16.01
CA ALA A 48 -3.99 6.82 -16.39
C ALA A 48 -3.35 7.82 -15.38
N GLY A 49 -2.16 7.51 -14.87
CA GLY A 49 -1.44 8.34 -13.89
C GLY A 49 -2.02 8.30 -12.47
N ARG A 50 -2.94 7.37 -12.18
CA ARG A 50 -3.54 7.18 -10.86
C ARG A 50 -3.15 5.82 -10.30
N LEU A 51 -2.97 5.75 -8.98
CA LEU A 51 -2.85 4.48 -8.26
C LEU A 51 -4.24 3.93 -7.98
N ILE A 52 -4.52 2.74 -8.51
CA ILE A 52 -5.71 1.96 -8.23
C ILE A 52 -5.32 0.90 -7.21
N ILE A 53 -6.00 0.91 -6.06
CA ILE A 53 -5.72 0.00 -4.95
C ILE A 53 -6.97 -0.82 -4.72
N THR A 54 -6.87 -2.13 -4.87
CA THR A 54 -7.97 -3.08 -4.70
C THR A 54 -7.59 -4.14 -3.67
N PRO A 55 -8.55 -4.67 -2.90
CA PRO A 55 -8.27 -5.85 -2.08
C PRO A 55 -7.96 -7.02 -3.02
N ALA A 56 -6.82 -7.69 -2.83
CA ALA A 56 -6.51 -8.88 -3.61
C ALA A 56 -7.52 -9.98 -3.26
N ALA A 57 -8.02 -10.68 -4.28
CA ALA A 57 -8.83 -11.87 -4.04
C ALA A 57 -7.98 -12.89 -3.26
N VAL A 58 -8.53 -13.40 -2.15
CA VAL A 58 -7.95 -14.55 -1.46
C VAL A 58 -8.09 -15.73 -2.44
N GLN A 59 -6.97 -16.20 -2.97
CA GLN A 59 -6.91 -17.44 -3.75
C GLN A 59 -7.04 -18.65 -2.84
#